data_AF-A0A960MIX8-F1
#
_entry.id   AF-A0A960MIX8-F1
#
_cell.length_a   1.000
_cell.length_b   1.000
_cell.length_c   1.000
_cell.angle_alpha   90.00
_cell.angle_beta   90.00
_cell.angle_gamma   90.00
#
_symmetry.space_group_name_H-M   'P 1'
#
loop_
_entity.id
_entity.type
_entity.pdbx_description
1 polymer ?
#
loop_
_entity_poly.entity_id
_entity_poly.type
_entity_poly.pdbx_seq_one_letter_code
_entity_poly.pdbx_strand_id
1 'polypeptide(L)'
;MRRTLYFYSRRFNGGIREGALLRLEKDNGRIGWGEIAPLPGFSNETLDEAVKNIIEDEEPIYPSAKWGLASAMMDLLDPVRVDKISIRTLEKEKVKIGHLSLQDAIAKVEKTVCTGVDMNEQWDLESALAFAKQFPDLDYFEEPLKRGEAKTDFPYPVALDESLRTNHPHDYPKIKMHVIKPMLQGYPLPKKIKGVDFILSSSYESELGIYQLAKLAKRLKLPEKPMGLGTCHLFEEPLFEEEITMRKGHLFFPKTWTLKMDKVQVILDESL
;
A
#
# COMPACT_ATOMS: atom_id res chain seq x y z
N MET A 1 4.51 -21.42 18.63
CA MET A 1 5.26 -20.53 17.70
C MET A 1 5.47 -19.22 18.39
N ARG A 2 6.72 -18.79 18.58
CA ARG A 2 7.05 -17.56 19.30
C ARG A 2 6.76 -16.34 18.43
N ARG A 3 6.20 -15.29 19.05
CA ARG A 3 5.97 -13.97 18.43
C ARG A 3 6.93 -12.96 19.08
N THR A 4 7.44 -12.02 18.29
CA THR A 4 8.23 -10.90 18.80
C THR A 4 7.89 -9.66 18.01
N LEU A 5 7.65 -8.56 18.71
CA LEU A 5 7.28 -7.28 18.12
C LEU A 5 8.41 -6.26 18.31
N TYR A 6 8.75 -5.59 17.22
CA TYR A 6 9.77 -4.53 17.20
C TYR A 6 9.10 -3.22 16.78
N PHE A 7 8.82 -2.36 17.74
CA PHE A 7 8.17 -1.08 17.49
C PHE A 7 9.18 -0.06 17.00
N TYR A 8 8.78 0.75 16.02
CA TYR A 8 9.58 1.86 15.54
C TYR A 8 8.74 3.13 15.41
N SER A 9 9.42 4.26 15.49
CA SER A 9 8.88 5.59 15.19
C SER A 9 9.92 6.34 14.37
N ARG A 10 9.57 6.81 13.18
CA ARG A 10 10.49 7.39 12.20
C ARG A 10 9.97 8.69 11.62
N ARG A 11 10.87 9.59 11.29
CA ARG A 11 10.53 10.78 10.51
C ARG A 11 10.17 10.41 9.08
N PHE A 12 9.05 10.95 8.62
CA PHE A 12 8.46 10.70 7.31
C PHE A 12 7.76 11.97 6.82
N ASN A 13 8.22 12.54 5.71
CA ASN A 13 7.61 13.70 5.04
C ASN A 13 7.21 14.86 5.99
N GLY A 14 8.12 15.26 6.90
CA GLY A 14 7.88 16.31 7.89
C GLY A 14 6.99 15.92 9.07
N GLY A 15 6.51 14.67 9.12
CA GLY A 15 5.76 14.09 10.22
C GLY A 15 6.46 12.86 10.81
N ILE A 16 5.69 12.07 11.57
CA ILE A 16 6.13 10.82 12.19
C ILE A 16 5.30 9.67 11.67
N ARG A 17 5.98 8.55 11.43
CA ARG A 17 5.40 7.29 11.02
C ARG A 17 5.79 6.18 11.99
N GLU A 18 4.80 5.53 12.56
CA GLU A 18 4.98 4.49 13.57
C GLU A 18 4.50 3.14 13.05
N GLY A 19 5.09 2.07 13.54
CA GLY A 19 4.68 0.71 13.21
C GLY A 19 5.41 -0.32 14.06
N ALA A 20 5.08 -1.60 13.84
CA ALA A 20 5.70 -2.74 14.48
C ALA A 20 6.10 -3.80 13.45
N LEU A 21 7.34 -4.27 13.52
CA LEU A 21 7.76 -5.47 12.79
C LEU A 21 7.36 -6.69 13.60
N LEU A 22 6.66 -7.64 12.97
CA LEU A 22 6.25 -8.91 13.56
C LEU A 22 7.22 -10.01 13.12
N ARG A 23 7.92 -10.62 14.08
CA ARG A 23 8.74 -11.81 13.87
C ARG A 23 8.02 -13.04 14.42
N LEU A 24 7.87 -14.05 13.58
CA LEU A 24 7.31 -15.35 13.94
C LEU A 24 8.41 -16.41 13.87
N GLU A 25 8.52 -17.23 14.91
CA GLU A 25 9.56 -18.26 15.00
C GLU A 25 8.97 -19.63 15.40
N LYS A 26 9.28 -20.66 14.62
CA LYS A 26 8.96 -22.06 14.93
C LYS A 26 10.09 -22.70 15.72
N ASP A 27 9.78 -23.78 16.44
CA ASP A 27 10.74 -24.52 17.27
C ASP A 27 11.91 -25.12 16.46
N ASN A 28 11.72 -25.30 15.15
CA ASN A 28 12.77 -25.73 14.22
C ASN A 28 13.65 -24.59 13.70
N GLY A 29 13.53 -23.37 14.25
CA GLY A 29 14.31 -22.20 13.89
C GLY A 29 13.86 -21.48 12.61
N ARG A 30 12.77 -21.91 11.95
CA ARG A 30 12.22 -21.14 10.81
C ARG A 30 11.63 -19.83 11.31
N ILE A 31 11.93 -18.75 10.58
CA ILE A 31 11.50 -17.38 10.91
C ILE A 31 10.71 -16.81 9.75
N GLY A 32 9.63 -16.09 10.05
CA GLY A 32 8.90 -15.26 9.10
C GLY A 32 8.70 -13.86 9.65
N TRP A 33 8.68 -12.88 8.75
CA TRP A 33 8.58 -11.46 9.09
C TRP A 33 7.39 -10.80 8.42
N GLY A 34 6.72 -9.91 9.15
CA GLY A 34 5.64 -9.06 8.66
C GLY A 34 5.73 -7.67 9.29
N GLU A 35 4.86 -6.77 8.87
CA GLU A 35 4.80 -5.41 9.40
C GLU A 35 3.34 -5.01 9.65
N ILE A 36 3.13 -4.34 10.79
CA ILE A 36 1.86 -3.76 11.20
C ILE A 36 2.11 -2.26 11.30
N ALA A 37 1.58 -1.51 10.35
CA ALA A 37 1.75 -0.08 10.31
C ALA A 37 0.43 0.56 9.80
N PRO A 38 -0.61 0.69 10.64
CA PRO A 38 -1.81 1.43 10.25
C PRO A 38 -1.44 2.86 9.82
N LEU A 39 -2.07 3.38 8.76
CA LEU A 39 -1.83 4.72 8.25
C LEU A 39 -2.84 5.71 8.86
N PRO A 40 -2.40 6.69 9.67
CA PRO A 40 -3.32 7.64 10.30
C PRO A 40 -4.23 8.37 9.30
N GLY A 41 -5.51 8.47 9.62
CA GLY A 41 -6.54 9.07 8.76
C GLY A 41 -7.04 8.19 7.61
N PHE A 42 -6.39 7.05 7.35
CA PHE A 42 -6.80 6.10 6.30
C PHE A 42 -7.14 4.71 6.84
N SER A 43 -6.41 4.24 7.85
CA SER A 43 -6.74 3.02 8.60
C SER A 43 -7.84 3.30 9.61
N ASN A 44 -8.63 2.28 9.93
CA ASN A 44 -9.71 2.39 10.91
C ASN A 44 -9.20 2.16 12.34
N GLU A 45 -8.03 1.55 12.45
CA GLU A 45 -7.35 1.18 13.68
C GLU A 45 -6.11 2.02 13.94
N THR A 46 -5.78 2.16 15.22
CA THR A 46 -4.48 2.65 15.71
C THR A 46 -3.45 1.51 15.76
N LEU A 47 -2.17 1.88 15.91
CA LEU A 47 -1.10 0.87 16.06
C LEU A 47 -1.31 0.01 17.31
N ASP A 48 -1.69 0.62 18.42
CA ASP A 48 -1.93 -0.08 19.69
C ASP A 48 -3.09 -1.08 19.56
N GLU A 49 -4.19 -0.70 18.92
CA GLU A 49 -5.32 -1.61 18.66
C GLU A 49 -4.90 -2.77 17.75
N ALA A 50 -4.16 -2.49 16.68
CA ALA A 50 -3.69 -3.51 15.74
C ALA A 50 -2.73 -4.50 16.41
N VAL A 51 -1.81 -4.01 17.24
CA VAL A 51 -0.86 -4.86 17.95
C VAL A 51 -1.51 -5.65 19.07
N LYS A 52 -2.41 -5.03 19.85
CA LYS A 52 -3.20 -5.74 20.86
C LYS A 52 -3.98 -6.90 20.22
N ASN A 53 -4.58 -6.67 19.05
CA ASN A 53 -5.28 -7.69 18.28
C ASN A 53 -4.36 -8.82 17.75
N ILE A 54 -3.06 -8.57 17.61
CA ILE A 54 -2.07 -9.62 17.28
C ILE A 54 -1.64 -10.41 18.52
N ILE A 55 -1.69 -9.80 19.71
CA ILE A 55 -1.26 -10.47 20.95
C ILE A 55 -2.42 -11.29 21.53
N GLU A 56 -3.61 -10.70 21.60
CA GLU A 56 -4.73 -11.28 22.35
C GLU A 56 -5.61 -12.21 21.51
N ASP A 57 -5.66 -12.03 20.18
CA ASP A 57 -6.56 -12.79 19.32
C ASP A 57 -5.82 -13.81 18.45
N GLU A 58 -6.43 -14.99 18.29
CA GLU A 58 -5.94 -16.00 17.34
C GLU A 58 -6.09 -15.52 15.88
N GLU A 59 -7.21 -14.83 15.59
CA GLU A 59 -7.53 -14.28 14.28
C GLU A 59 -7.68 -12.76 14.36
N PRO A 60 -6.73 -11.98 13.81
CA PRO A 60 -6.82 -10.53 13.84
C PRO A 60 -8.01 -10.03 13.01
N ILE A 61 -8.67 -8.96 13.47
CA ILE A 61 -9.81 -8.33 12.81
C ILE A 61 -9.40 -7.10 11.99
N TYR A 62 -8.36 -6.39 12.43
CA TYR A 62 -7.93 -5.14 11.81
C TYR A 62 -7.13 -5.38 10.53
N PRO A 63 -7.32 -4.58 9.47
CA PRO A 63 -6.60 -4.72 8.20
C PRO A 63 -5.08 -4.84 8.34
N SER A 64 -4.44 -3.90 9.04
CA SER A 64 -2.99 -3.88 9.22
C SER A 64 -2.49 -5.09 10.01
N ALA A 65 -3.23 -5.53 11.04
CA ALA A 65 -2.94 -6.73 11.81
C ALA A 65 -3.05 -8.00 10.94
N LYS A 66 -4.17 -8.15 10.20
CA LYS A 66 -4.37 -9.25 9.24
C LYS A 66 -3.23 -9.33 8.24
N TRP A 67 -2.83 -8.20 7.67
CA TRP A 67 -1.72 -8.15 6.73
C TRP A 67 -0.37 -8.49 7.37
N GLY A 68 -0.08 -7.92 8.54
CA GLY A 68 1.15 -8.19 9.28
C GLY A 68 1.31 -9.68 9.62
N LEU A 69 0.26 -10.31 10.14
CA LEU A 69 0.26 -11.75 10.43
C LEU A 69 0.36 -12.60 9.16
N ALA A 70 -0.43 -12.28 8.13
CA ALA A 70 -0.45 -13.05 6.90
C ALA A 70 0.89 -12.99 6.16
N SER A 71 1.52 -11.82 6.06
CA SER A 71 2.83 -11.66 5.43
C SER A 71 3.92 -12.42 6.20
N ALA A 72 3.93 -12.34 7.54
CA ALA A 72 4.84 -13.10 8.38
C ALA A 72 4.63 -14.62 8.24
N MET A 73 3.38 -15.08 8.19
CA MET A 73 3.03 -16.49 7.94
C MET A 73 3.49 -16.98 6.57
N MET A 74 3.23 -16.22 5.51
CA MET A 74 3.70 -16.59 4.16
C MET A 74 5.21 -16.71 4.12
N ASP A 75 5.92 -15.82 4.81
CA ASP A 75 7.38 -15.85 4.86
C ASP A 75 7.92 -17.03 5.66
N LEU A 76 7.29 -17.35 6.78
CA LEU A 76 7.64 -18.49 7.63
C LEU A 76 7.48 -19.82 6.90
N LEU A 77 6.37 -19.98 6.17
CA LEU A 77 5.97 -21.23 5.53
C LEU A 77 6.69 -21.45 4.19
N ASP A 78 6.74 -20.41 3.38
CA ASP A 78 7.31 -20.41 2.03
C ASP A 78 8.20 -19.17 1.82
N PRO A 79 9.45 -19.20 2.32
CA PRO A 79 10.36 -18.07 2.21
C PRO A 79 10.71 -17.83 0.75
N VAL A 80 10.31 -16.68 0.23
CA VAL A 80 10.57 -16.25 -1.14
C VAL A 80 11.56 -15.10 -1.14
N ARG A 81 12.55 -15.18 -2.02
CA ARG A 81 13.50 -14.10 -2.27
C ARG A 81 13.10 -13.30 -3.52
N VAL A 82 13.21 -11.98 -3.43
CA VAL A 82 13.02 -11.06 -4.56
C VAL A 82 14.25 -10.18 -4.65
N ASP A 83 14.96 -10.20 -5.78
CA ASP A 83 16.17 -9.37 -5.92
C ASP A 83 15.83 -7.95 -6.40
N LYS A 84 14.77 -7.80 -7.19
CA LYS A 84 14.27 -6.51 -7.67
C LYS A 84 12.78 -6.56 -8.01
N ILE A 85 12.15 -5.40 -8.05
CA ILE A 85 10.79 -5.22 -8.57
C ILE A 85 10.67 -3.91 -9.35
N SER A 86 9.93 -3.93 -10.46
CA SER A 86 9.62 -2.72 -11.21
C SER A 86 8.65 -1.86 -10.42
N ILE A 87 8.92 -0.56 -10.33
CA ILE A 87 8.11 0.39 -9.59
C ILE A 87 7.74 1.59 -10.44
N ARG A 88 6.60 2.19 -10.12
CA ARG A 88 6.29 3.56 -10.55
C ARG A 88 7.09 4.50 -9.66
N THR A 89 7.90 5.38 -10.25
CA THR A 89 8.52 6.47 -9.50
C THR A 89 7.44 7.52 -9.26
N LEU A 90 6.87 7.51 -8.06
CA LEU A 90 5.61 8.18 -7.69
C LEU A 90 5.57 9.70 -7.91
N GLU A 91 6.69 10.37 -8.10
CA GLU A 91 6.73 11.84 -8.04
C GLU A 91 6.40 12.57 -9.35
N LYS A 92 6.15 11.85 -10.46
CA LYS A 92 5.81 12.49 -11.76
C LYS A 92 4.57 11.94 -12.46
N GLU A 93 3.78 11.09 -11.81
CA GLU A 93 2.73 10.33 -12.51
C GLU A 93 1.30 10.55 -12.01
N LYS A 94 1.08 10.90 -10.73
CA LYS A 94 -0.27 11.09 -10.16
C LYS A 94 -0.43 12.42 -9.41
N VAL A 95 -1.47 13.18 -9.74
CA VAL A 95 -1.80 14.45 -9.07
C VAL A 95 -3.07 14.32 -8.24
N LYS A 96 -3.00 14.61 -6.95
CA LYS A 96 -4.18 14.70 -6.08
C LYS A 96 -4.95 15.98 -6.34
N ILE A 97 -6.20 15.83 -6.76
CA ILE A 97 -7.13 16.93 -7.08
C ILE A 97 -8.47 16.83 -6.34
N GLY A 98 -8.74 15.72 -5.63
CA GLY A 98 -10.03 15.50 -4.95
C GLY A 98 -10.47 16.63 -4.02
N HIS A 99 -9.52 17.29 -3.36
CA HIS A 99 -9.76 18.41 -2.43
C HIS A 99 -9.91 19.79 -3.10
N LEU A 100 -9.77 19.87 -4.43
CA LEU A 100 -9.76 21.13 -5.17
C LEU A 100 -11.12 21.39 -5.82
N SER A 101 -11.41 22.67 -6.09
CA SER A 101 -12.49 23.04 -7.00
C SER A 101 -12.18 22.58 -8.42
N LEU A 102 -13.21 22.46 -9.27
CA LEU A 102 -13.04 22.12 -10.69
C LEU A 102 -12.01 23.04 -11.38
N GLN A 103 -12.12 24.35 -11.15
CA GLN A 103 -11.23 25.34 -11.78
C GLN A 103 -9.77 25.19 -11.29
N ASP A 104 -9.58 25.01 -9.98
CA ASP A 104 -8.24 24.86 -9.41
C ASP A 104 -7.58 23.53 -9.82
N ALA A 105 -8.37 22.45 -9.93
CA ALA A 105 -7.89 21.18 -10.41
C ALA A 105 -7.41 21.27 -11.87
N ILE A 106 -8.18 21.93 -12.74
CA ILE A 106 -7.78 22.18 -14.15
C ILE A 106 -6.46 22.97 -14.16
N ALA A 107 -6.41 24.12 -13.47
CA ALA A 107 -5.23 24.98 -13.45
C ALA A 107 -3.99 24.27 -12.89
N LYS A 108 -4.15 23.34 -11.94
CA LYS A 108 -3.07 22.52 -11.40
C LYS A 108 -2.56 21.51 -12.41
N VAL A 109 -3.46 20.81 -13.09
CA VAL A 109 -3.09 19.74 -14.03
C VAL A 109 -2.52 20.31 -15.34
N GLU A 110 -3.00 21.46 -15.83
CA GLU A 110 -2.39 22.16 -16.98
C GLU A 110 -0.89 22.48 -16.77
N LYS A 111 -0.50 22.72 -15.51
CA LYS A 111 0.87 23.07 -15.12
C LYS A 111 1.70 21.85 -14.70
N THR A 112 1.12 20.66 -14.70
CA THR A 112 1.74 19.45 -14.17
C THR A 112 1.76 18.36 -15.22
N VAL A 113 2.95 17.85 -15.55
CA VAL A 113 3.06 16.63 -16.34
C VAL A 113 2.69 15.46 -15.44
N CYS A 114 1.56 14.80 -15.71
CA CYS A 114 1.12 13.61 -15.00
C CYS A 114 0.49 12.59 -15.96
N THR A 115 0.46 11.34 -15.52
CA THR A 115 -0.20 10.24 -16.25
C THR A 115 -1.64 10.04 -15.80
N GLY A 116 -1.96 10.39 -14.55
CA GLY A 116 -3.30 10.26 -14.00
C GLY A 116 -3.54 11.21 -12.85
N VAL A 117 -4.77 11.22 -12.36
CA VAL A 117 -5.22 12.07 -11.25
C VAL A 117 -5.90 11.23 -10.18
N ASP A 118 -5.85 11.73 -8.94
CA ASP A 118 -6.50 11.14 -7.77
C ASP A 118 -7.58 12.07 -7.25
N MET A 119 -8.82 11.60 -7.30
CA MET A 119 -10.01 12.35 -6.95
C MET A 119 -10.59 11.91 -5.59
N ASN A 120 -10.04 10.84 -4.98
CA ASN A 120 -10.32 10.37 -3.63
C ASN A 120 -11.83 10.27 -3.27
N GLU A 121 -12.68 9.80 -4.19
CA GLU A 121 -14.14 9.69 -4.02
C GLU A 121 -14.83 11.03 -3.63
N GLN A 122 -14.32 12.20 -4.07
CA GLN A 122 -14.86 13.49 -3.61
C GLN A 122 -15.83 14.18 -4.59
N TRP A 123 -15.81 13.84 -5.87
CA TRP A 123 -16.49 14.65 -6.89
C TRP A 123 -17.84 14.04 -7.30
N ASP A 124 -18.79 14.90 -7.68
CA ASP A 124 -19.99 14.46 -8.39
C ASP A 124 -19.70 14.12 -9.85
N LEU A 125 -20.62 13.40 -10.49
CA LEU A 125 -20.49 12.97 -11.87
C LEU A 125 -20.33 14.15 -12.84
N GLU A 126 -21.09 15.23 -12.63
CA GLU A 126 -21.04 16.39 -13.51
C GLU A 126 -19.65 17.04 -13.52
N SER A 127 -19.09 17.34 -12.35
CA SER A 127 -17.77 17.96 -12.20
C SER A 127 -16.67 17.03 -12.70
N ALA A 128 -16.76 15.73 -12.40
CA ALA A 128 -15.77 14.75 -12.84
C ALA A 128 -15.76 14.62 -14.38
N LEU A 129 -16.93 14.60 -15.01
CA LEU A 129 -17.04 14.58 -16.48
C LEU A 129 -16.53 15.89 -17.09
N ALA A 130 -16.84 17.04 -16.49
CA ALA A 130 -16.35 18.34 -16.95
C ALA A 130 -14.81 18.40 -16.92
N PHE A 131 -14.19 17.90 -15.85
CA PHE A 131 -12.74 17.79 -15.74
C PHE A 131 -12.16 16.80 -16.75
N ALA A 132 -12.69 15.57 -16.81
CA ALA A 132 -12.15 14.53 -17.68
C ALA A 132 -12.23 14.89 -19.17
N LYS A 133 -13.24 15.67 -19.59
CA LYS A 133 -13.34 16.22 -20.96
C LYS A 133 -12.20 17.16 -21.32
N GLN A 134 -11.62 17.88 -20.36
CA GLN A 134 -10.48 18.78 -20.62
C GLN A 134 -9.16 18.00 -20.77
N PHE A 135 -9.08 16.82 -20.16
CA PHE A 135 -7.88 15.99 -20.17
C PHE A 135 -8.17 14.55 -20.62
N PRO A 136 -8.71 14.35 -21.85
CA PRO A 136 -9.13 13.03 -22.32
C PRO A 136 -7.96 12.04 -22.48
N ASP A 137 -6.73 12.56 -22.59
CA ASP A 137 -5.51 11.78 -22.78
C ASP A 137 -4.87 11.29 -21.47
N LEU A 138 -5.43 11.64 -20.30
CA LEU A 138 -4.98 11.06 -19.03
C LEU A 138 -5.17 9.54 -19.06
N ASP A 139 -4.15 8.82 -18.60
CA ASP A 139 -4.09 7.37 -18.63
C ASP A 139 -5.16 6.73 -17.74
N TYR A 140 -5.52 7.42 -16.64
CA TYR A 140 -6.57 7.02 -15.71
C TYR A 140 -7.02 8.14 -14.75
N PHE A 141 -8.20 7.95 -14.18
CA PHE A 141 -8.77 8.72 -13.08
C PHE A 141 -8.95 7.78 -11.87
N GLU A 142 -8.30 8.07 -10.75
CA GLU A 142 -8.39 7.27 -9.53
C GLU A 142 -9.54 7.77 -8.65
N GLU A 143 -10.46 6.86 -8.34
CA GLU A 143 -11.69 7.10 -7.56
C GLU A 143 -12.42 8.41 -7.93
N PRO A 144 -12.87 8.55 -9.19
CA PRO A 144 -13.38 9.82 -9.72
C PRO A 144 -14.62 10.34 -9.02
N LEU A 145 -15.49 9.45 -8.55
CA LEU A 145 -16.82 9.80 -8.09
C LEU A 145 -17.02 9.50 -6.60
N LYS A 146 -17.74 10.39 -5.93
CA LYS A 146 -18.27 10.14 -4.58
C LYS A 146 -19.32 9.04 -4.59
N ARG A 147 -19.58 8.52 -3.39
CA ARG A 147 -20.57 7.45 -3.18
C ARG A 147 -21.97 7.91 -3.58
N GLY A 148 -22.69 7.02 -4.26
CA GLY A 148 -24.07 7.24 -4.72
C GLY A 148 -24.19 7.80 -6.13
N GLU A 149 -23.11 8.29 -6.73
CA GLU A 149 -23.11 8.74 -8.13
C GLU A 149 -23.21 7.56 -9.12
N ALA A 150 -23.77 7.80 -10.30
CA ALA A 150 -23.93 6.82 -11.35
C ALA A 150 -22.58 6.51 -12.05
N LYS A 151 -21.80 5.60 -11.46
CA LYS A 151 -20.47 5.17 -11.97
C LYS A 151 -20.50 4.63 -13.40
N THR A 152 -21.62 4.06 -13.83
CA THR A 152 -21.84 3.57 -15.21
C THR A 152 -21.70 4.67 -16.25
N ASP A 153 -21.89 5.93 -15.87
CA ASP A 153 -21.94 7.07 -16.78
C ASP A 153 -20.59 7.78 -16.91
N PHE A 154 -19.54 7.29 -16.23
CA PHE A 154 -18.18 7.81 -16.35
C PHE A 154 -17.35 6.99 -17.37
N PRO A 155 -17.14 7.47 -18.61
CA PRO A 155 -16.66 6.64 -19.72
C PRO A 155 -15.13 6.56 -19.85
N TYR A 156 -14.39 7.11 -18.89
CA TYR A 156 -12.93 7.20 -18.90
C TYR A 156 -12.28 6.07 -18.09
N PRO A 157 -11.00 5.75 -18.31
CA PRO A 157 -10.33 4.69 -17.58
C PRO A 157 -10.23 4.99 -16.08
N VAL A 158 -10.66 4.05 -15.23
CA VAL A 158 -10.69 4.22 -13.77
C VAL A 158 -9.66 3.33 -13.08
N ALA A 159 -8.98 3.90 -12.09
CA ALA A 159 -8.25 3.16 -11.08
C ALA A 159 -9.07 3.10 -9.78
N LEU A 160 -9.25 1.89 -9.23
CA LEU A 160 -9.93 1.68 -7.96
C LEU A 160 -8.90 1.60 -6.83
N ASP A 161 -9.15 2.24 -5.70
CA ASP A 161 -8.32 2.24 -4.50
C ASP A 161 -9.20 2.17 -3.25
N GLU A 162 -9.73 3.30 -2.76
CA GLU A 162 -10.52 3.36 -1.53
C GLU A 162 -11.81 2.52 -1.61
N SER A 163 -12.47 2.50 -2.76
CA SER A 163 -13.74 1.80 -2.94
C SER A 163 -13.60 0.29 -2.73
N LEU A 164 -12.41 -0.28 -2.98
CA LEU A 164 -12.10 -1.71 -2.82
C LEU A 164 -12.22 -2.19 -1.37
N ARG A 165 -12.31 -1.27 -0.40
CA ARG A 165 -12.54 -1.56 1.03
C ARG A 165 -14.01 -1.71 1.38
N THR A 166 -14.90 -1.54 0.42
CA THR A 166 -16.35 -1.61 0.61
C THR A 166 -16.95 -2.74 -0.20
N ASN A 167 -18.14 -3.19 0.16
CA ASN A 167 -18.88 -4.20 -0.60
C ASN A 167 -19.68 -3.60 -1.77
N HIS A 168 -19.43 -2.34 -2.14
CA HIS A 168 -20.17 -1.68 -3.20
C HIS A 168 -19.77 -2.21 -4.58
N PRO A 169 -20.69 -2.26 -5.54
CA PRO A 169 -20.36 -2.58 -6.92
C PRO A 169 -19.30 -1.63 -7.48
N HIS A 170 -18.34 -2.22 -8.21
CA HIS A 170 -17.38 -1.52 -9.05
C HIS A 170 -17.83 -1.67 -10.50
N ASP A 171 -18.80 -0.86 -10.90
CA ASP A 171 -19.54 -0.93 -12.16
C ASP A 171 -19.16 0.17 -13.16
N TYR A 172 -18.00 0.81 -12.95
CA TYR A 172 -17.42 1.68 -13.97
C TYR A 172 -17.23 0.89 -15.28
N PRO A 173 -17.57 1.46 -16.45
CA PRO A 173 -17.51 0.76 -17.73
C PRO A 173 -16.07 0.44 -18.17
N LYS A 174 -15.07 1.18 -17.67
CA LYS A 174 -13.65 1.02 -18.01
C LYS A 174 -12.75 0.98 -16.77
N ILE A 175 -12.84 -0.10 -16.01
CA ILE A 175 -11.89 -0.33 -14.91
C ILE A 175 -10.54 -0.75 -15.50
N LYS A 176 -9.51 0.08 -15.30
CA LYS A 176 -8.17 -0.17 -15.83
C LYS A 176 -7.30 -0.94 -14.84
N MET A 177 -7.34 -0.55 -13.57
CA MET A 177 -6.54 -1.18 -12.52
C MET A 177 -7.17 -1.10 -11.15
N HIS A 178 -6.76 -2.04 -10.30
CA HIS A 178 -6.95 -2.01 -8.86
C HIS A 178 -5.63 -1.63 -8.19
N VAL A 179 -5.67 -0.63 -7.35
CA VAL A 179 -4.60 -0.25 -6.43
C VAL A 179 -4.89 -0.96 -5.12
N ILE A 180 -4.02 -1.92 -4.78
CA ILE A 180 -4.18 -2.80 -3.65
C ILE A 180 -3.13 -2.41 -2.62
N LYS A 181 -3.61 -1.96 -1.48
CA LYS A 181 -2.84 -1.57 -0.30
C LYS A 181 -3.19 -2.53 0.82
N PRO A 182 -2.49 -3.69 0.93
CA PRO A 182 -2.78 -4.69 1.94
C PRO A 182 -2.83 -4.14 3.36
N MET A 183 -2.04 -3.11 3.67
CA MET A 183 -2.09 -2.45 4.97
C MET A 183 -3.45 -1.81 5.30
N LEU A 184 -4.17 -1.30 4.29
CA LEU A 184 -5.50 -0.69 4.46
C LEU A 184 -6.66 -1.66 4.22
N GLN A 185 -6.42 -2.75 3.51
CA GLN A 185 -7.44 -3.69 3.04
C GLN A 185 -7.41 -5.02 3.81
N GLY A 186 -6.28 -5.35 4.42
CA GLY A 186 -6.02 -6.59 5.12
C GLY A 186 -5.76 -7.78 4.19
N TYR A 187 -5.82 -8.97 4.79
CA TYR A 187 -5.73 -10.25 4.09
C TYR A 187 -6.89 -11.16 4.55
N PRO A 188 -7.50 -11.96 3.66
CA PRO A 188 -7.24 -12.11 2.22
C PRO A 188 -7.48 -10.80 1.43
N LEU A 189 -6.74 -10.63 0.34
CA LEU A 189 -6.84 -9.43 -0.50
C LEU A 189 -8.20 -9.34 -1.20
N PRO A 190 -8.65 -8.13 -1.59
CA PRO A 190 -9.80 -7.96 -2.46
C PRO A 190 -9.70 -8.83 -3.72
N LYS A 191 -10.83 -9.39 -4.15
CA LYS A 191 -10.87 -10.30 -5.29
C LYS A 191 -10.43 -9.58 -6.56
N LYS A 192 -9.45 -10.17 -7.27
CA LYS A 192 -9.00 -9.66 -8.57
C LYS A 192 -10.15 -9.67 -9.58
N ILE A 193 -10.40 -8.53 -10.22
CA ILE A 193 -11.31 -8.46 -11.38
C ILE A 193 -10.57 -8.98 -12.61
N LYS A 194 -11.23 -9.88 -13.34
CA LYS A 194 -10.64 -10.51 -14.53
C LYS A 194 -10.42 -9.46 -15.61
N GLY A 195 -9.23 -9.47 -16.21
CA GLY A 195 -8.87 -8.51 -17.28
C GLY A 195 -8.45 -7.13 -16.79
N VAL A 196 -8.46 -6.89 -15.48
CA VAL A 196 -8.05 -5.63 -14.85
C VAL A 196 -6.67 -5.80 -14.22
N ASP A 197 -5.84 -4.76 -14.33
CA ASP A 197 -4.52 -4.76 -13.71
C ASP A 197 -4.61 -4.76 -12.18
N PHE A 198 -3.68 -5.45 -11.53
CA PHE A 198 -3.63 -5.58 -10.07
C PHE A 198 -2.30 -5.02 -9.59
N ILE A 199 -2.33 -3.79 -9.10
CA ILE A 199 -1.16 -3.01 -8.72
C ILE A 199 -1.06 -3.02 -7.21
N LEU A 200 -0.03 -3.68 -6.67
CA LEU A 200 0.30 -3.56 -5.26
C LEU A 200 0.91 -2.18 -5.01
N SER A 201 0.43 -1.49 -3.99
CA SER A 201 0.90 -0.18 -3.57
C SER A 201 1.23 -0.18 -2.10
N SER A 202 2.24 0.60 -1.77
CA SER A 202 2.63 0.96 -0.43
C SER A 202 1.61 1.91 0.21
N SER A 203 1.43 1.76 1.51
CA SER A 203 0.79 2.71 2.44
C SER A 203 1.82 3.37 3.34
N TYR A 204 3.02 3.61 2.80
CA TYR A 204 4.19 4.13 3.50
C TYR A 204 4.64 3.20 4.63
N GLU A 205 4.83 1.92 4.28
CA GLU A 205 5.49 0.94 5.13
C GLU A 205 7.02 1.16 5.18
N SER A 206 7.66 0.48 6.14
CA SER A 206 9.11 0.37 6.23
C SER A 206 9.71 -0.45 5.09
N GLU A 207 11.04 -0.55 5.06
CA GLU A 207 11.77 -1.37 4.10
C GLU A 207 11.32 -2.84 4.13
N LEU A 208 10.96 -3.37 5.31
CA LEU A 208 10.43 -4.72 5.44
C LEU A 208 9.06 -4.86 4.74
N GLY A 209 8.12 -3.96 5.01
CA GLY A 209 6.79 -4.00 4.40
C GLY A 209 6.85 -3.83 2.89
N ILE A 210 7.71 -2.95 2.38
CA ILE A 210 7.99 -2.82 0.94
C ILE A 210 8.50 -4.14 0.36
N TYR A 211 9.41 -4.83 1.06
CA TYR A 211 9.89 -6.14 0.64
C TYR A 211 8.80 -7.22 0.70
N GLN A 212 7.91 -7.20 1.70
CA GLN A 212 6.78 -8.13 1.80
C GLN A 212 5.78 -7.93 0.66
N LEU A 213 5.51 -6.69 0.25
CA LEU A 213 4.69 -6.40 -0.94
C LEU A 213 5.34 -6.93 -2.22
N ALA A 214 6.66 -6.79 -2.37
CA ALA A 214 7.37 -7.36 -3.51
C ALA A 214 7.33 -8.89 -3.53
N LYS A 215 7.44 -9.53 -2.36
CA LYS A 215 7.30 -11.00 -2.22
C LYS A 215 5.89 -11.46 -2.52
N LEU A 216 4.87 -10.71 -2.10
CA LEU A 216 3.49 -10.96 -2.44
C LEU A 216 3.26 -10.87 -3.96
N ALA A 217 3.83 -9.86 -4.64
CA ALA A 217 3.76 -9.76 -6.10
C ALA A 217 4.29 -11.03 -6.79
N LYS A 218 5.44 -11.53 -6.32
CA LYS A 218 6.05 -12.77 -6.83
C LYS A 218 5.19 -14.00 -6.53
N ARG A 219 4.64 -14.14 -5.32
CA ARG A 219 3.76 -15.25 -4.93
C ARG A 219 2.48 -15.28 -5.77
N LEU A 220 1.89 -14.12 -6.04
CA LEU A 220 0.70 -13.98 -6.89
C LEU A 220 1.01 -14.10 -8.39
N LYS A 221 2.28 -14.26 -8.78
CA LYS A 221 2.73 -14.29 -10.18
C LYS A 221 2.18 -13.12 -10.98
N LEU A 222 2.22 -11.92 -10.38
CA LEU A 222 1.79 -10.71 -11.07
C LEU A 222 2.70 -10.47 -12.29
N PRO A 223 2.15 -9.92 -13.39
CA PRO A 223 2.98 -9.57 -14.54
C PRO A 223 4.03 -8.53 -14.14
N GLU A 224 5.15 -8.47 -14.88
CA GLU A 224 6.18 -7.45 -14.70
C GLU A 224 5.66 -6.07 -15.14
N LYS A 225 4.84 -5.48 -14.27
CA LYS A 225 4.30 -4.13 -14.38
C LYS A 225 4.79 -3.29 -13.19
N PRO A 226 5.01 -1.98 -13.39
CA PRO A 226 5.38 -1.08 -12.31
C PRO A 226 4.39 -1.09 -11.13
N MET A 227 4.88 -1.44 -9.94
CA MET A 227 4.13 -1.44 -8.68
C MET A 227 4.26 -0.10 -7.94
N GLY A 228 3.30 0.24 -7.07
CA GLY A 228 3.28 1.46 -6.27
C GLY A 228 4.16 1.38 -5.01
N LEU A 229 5.38 0.85 -5.11
CA LEU A 229 6.25 0.56 -3.95
C LEU A 229 7.39 1.56 -3.73
N GLY A 230 7.53 2.57 -4.60
CA GLY A 230 8.63 3.54 -4.54
C GLY A 230 8.44 4.62 -3.47
N THR A 231 8.24 4.26 -2.20
CA THR A 231 8.04 5.20 -1.09
C THR A 231 9.16 5.25 -0.07
N CYS A 232 10.13 4.33 -0.15
CA CYS A 232 11.18 4.18 0.87
C CYS A 232 12.07 5.43 1.02
N HIS A 233 12.22 6.23 -0.04
CA HIS A 233 13.01 7.46 -0.03
C HIS A 233 12.38 8.62 0.76
N LEU A 234 11.12 8.48 1.20
CA LEU A 234 10.40 9.48 1.99
C LEU A 234 10.73 9.42 3.49
N PHE A 235 11.47 8.41 3.92
CA PHE A 235 11.91 8.24 5.31
C PHE A 235 13.35 8.73 5.49
N GLU A 236 13.61 9.46 6.57
CA GLU A 236 14.92 10.10 6.79
C GLU A 236 16.01 9.12 7.24
N GLU A 237 15.67 8.12 8.06
CA GLU A 237 16.63 7.18 8.63
C GLU A 237 16.18 5.73 8.44
N PRO A 238 17.00 4.82 7.89
CA PRO A 238 16.59 3.44 7.62
C PRO A 238 16.56 2.56 8.87
N LEU A 239 15.61 1.60 8.93
CA LEU A 239 15.53 0.59 10.02
C LEU A 239 16.62 -0.48 9.91
N PHE A 240 17.11 -0.72 8.71
CA PHE A 240 18.09 -1.77 8.43
C PHE A 240 19.45 -1.15 8.10
N GLU A 241 20.52 -1.90 8.36
CA GLU A 241 21.88 -1.50 7.97
C GLU A 241 22.03 -1.47 6.44
N GLU A 242 21.47 -2.46 5.76
CA GLU A 242 21.43 -2.52 4.31
C GLU A 242 20.22 -1.77 3.74
N GLU A 243 20.43 -1.11 2.61
CA GLU A 243 19.43 -0.24 1.99
C GLU A 243 18.76 -0.88 0.76
N ILE A 244 17.47 -0.57 0.59
CA ILE A 244 16.79 -0.74 -0.70
C ILE A 244 17.27 0.38 -1.62
N THR A 245 17.80 0.03 -2.78
CA THR A 245 18.27 1.03 -3.76
C THR A 245 17.28 1.18 -4.91
N MET A 246 17.03 2.43 -5.32
CA MET A 246 16.17 2.75 -6.46
C MET A 246 17.01 3.17 -7.66
N ARG A 247 16.86 2.49 -8.80
CA ARG A 247 17.52 2.87 -10.07
C ARG A 247 16.71 2.41 -11.28
N LYS A 248 16.58 3.29 -12.28
CA LYS A 248 15.92 3.00 -13.57
C LYS A 248 14.52 2.38 -13.41
N GLY A 249 13.67 2.97 -12.55
CA GLY A 249 12.29 2.49 -12.33
C GLY A 249 12.17 1.14 -11.62
N HIS A 250 13.20 0.75 -10.86
CA HIS A 250 13.21 -0.51 -10.10
C HIS A 250 13.73 -0.27 -8.68
N LEU A 251 13.18 -1.03 -7.73
CA LEU A 251 13.79 -1.24 -6.43
C LEU A 251 14.66 -2.50 -6.48
N PHE A 252 15.81 -2.44 -5.84
CA PHE A 252 16.72 -3.57 -5.64
C PHE A 252 16.86 -3.83 -4.15
N PHE A 253 16.64 -5.09 -3.76
CA PHE A 253 16.65 -5.51 -2.37
C PHE A 253 18.02 -6.06 -1.97
N PRO A 254 18.50 -5.77 -0.75
CA PRO A 254 19.77 -6.30 -0.27
C PRO A 254 19.69 -7.82 -0.07
N LYS A 255 20.87 -8.46 -0.05
CA LYS A 255 20.95 -9.92 0.09
C LYS A 255 20.77 -10.40 1.52
N THR A 256 21.14 -9.55 2.46
CA THR A 256 21.08 -9.69 3.92
C THR A 256 20.34 -8.49 4.47
N TRP A 257 19.79 -8.67 5.67
CA TRP A 257 19.01 -7.65 6.35
C TRP A 257 19.37 -7.70 7.83
N THR A 258 19.96 -6.62 8.32
CA THR A 258 20.34 -6.45 9.72
C THR A 258 19.52 -5.32 10.31
N LEU A 259 18.63 -5.65 11.24
CA LEU A 259 17.78 -4.66 11.93
C LEU A 259 18.63 -3.86 12.91
N LYS A 260 18.57 -2.53 12.83
CA LYS A 260 19.23 -1.62 13.76
C LYS A 260 18.50 -1.60 15.08
N MET A 261 19.05 -2.30 16.08
CA MET A 261 18.39 -2.49 17.38
C MET A 261 18.23 -1.17 18.17
N ASP A 262 19.01 -0.13 17.88
CA ASP A 262 18.85 1.21 18.43
C ASP A 262 17.65 1.99 17.83
N LYS A 263 17.07 1.49 16.73
CA LYS A 263 15.92 2.10 16.04
C LYS A 263 14.59 1.47 16.39
N VAL A 264 14.59 0.44 17.25
CA VAL A 264 13.39 -0.29 17.63
C VAL A 264 13.30 -0.50 19.14
N GLN A 265 12.08 -0.59 19.64
CA GLN A 265 11.78 -1.06 20.99
C GLN A 265 11.20 -2.47 20.90
N VAL A 266 11.76 -3.41 21.66
CA VAL A 266 11.34 -4.81 21.63
C VAL A 266 10.30 -5.07 22.71
N ILE A 267 9.17 -5.64 22.33
CA ILE A 267 8.26 -6.31 23.26
C ILE A 267 8.36 -7.81 23.01
N LEU A 268 8.83 -8.54 24.03
CA LEU A 268 8.82 -9.99 24.06
C LEU A 268 7.45 -10.42 24.56
N ASP A 269 6.68 -11.08 23.69
CA ASP A 269 5.52 -11.86 24.11
C ASP A 269 6.02 -13.27 24.44
N GLU A 270 6.35 -13.49 25.70
CA GLU A 270 6.66 -14.83 26.21
C GLU A 270 5.38 -15.64 26.25
N SER A 271 5.19 -16.47 25.21
CA SER A 271 4.24 -17.58 25.14
C SER A 271 2.76 -17.22 25.35
N LEU A 272 2.01 -17.14 24.24
CA LEU A 272 0.71 -17.81 24.15
C LEU A 272 0.92 -19.33 24.28
#